data_AF-A0AB36B8Z5-F1
#
_entry.id   AF-A0AB36B8Z5-F1
#
_cell.length_a   1.000
_cell.length_b   1.000
_cell.length_c   1.000
_cell.angle_alpha   90.00
_cell.angle_beta   90.00
_cell.angle_gamma   90.00
#
_symmetry.space_group_name_H-M   'P 1'
#
loop_
_entity.id
_entity.type
_entity.pdbx_description
1 polymer ?
#
loop_
_entity_poly.entity_id
_entity_poly.type
_entity_poly.pdbx_seq_one_letter_code
_entity_poly.pdbx_strand_id
1 'polypeptide(L)'
;MNMKEFCRQYAVTKDVIKAFLHAGLLKGFEDDLERDCLCCFAVQRLETCLCLHALGFDIQTIKAYCSLAESEDDTRVLRKEMLQERRDLHLKNAHRIKKTLDCLDAVLQKLKSVTGGGT
;
A
#
# COMPACT_ATOMS: atom_id res chain seq x y z
N MET A 1 -21.19 -9.29 1.70
CA MET A 1 -20.09 -10.16 1.20
C MET A 1 -19.39 -10.78 2.43
N ASN A 2 -19.06 -12.06 2.44
CA ASN A 2 -18.36 -12.66 3.60
C ASN A 2 -16.83 -12.46 3.53
N MET A 3 -16.13 -12.67 4.65
CA MET A 3 -14.69 -12.42 4.75
C MET A 3 -13.86 -13.33 3.83
N LYS A 4 -14.30 -14.59 3.65
CA LYS A 4 -13.59 -15.55 2.79
C LYS A 4 -13.65 -15.11 1.32
N GLU A 5 -14.81 -14.63 0.89
CA GLU A 5 -15.03 -14.10 -0.45
C GLU A 5 -14.25 -12.82 -0.67
N PHE A 6 -14.26 -11.89 0.30
CA PHE A 6 -13.45 -10.68 0.27
C PHE A 6 -11.96 -11.02 0.10
N CYS A 7 -11.42 -11.90 0.96
CA CYS A 7 -10.00 -12.29 0.89
C CYS A 7 -9.63 -12.90 -0.48
N ARG A 8 -10.51 -13.73 -1.04
CA ARG A 8 -10.32 -14.33 -2.37
C ARG A 8 -10.36 -13.29 -3.49
N GLN A 9 -11.33 -12.37 -3.45
CA GLN A 9 -11.52 -11.35 -4.48
C GLN A 9 -10.33 -10.39 -4.56
N TYR A 10 -9.82 -9.95 -3.43
CA TYR A 10 -8.70 -8.99 -3.38
C TYR A 10 -7.33 -9.66 -3.26
N ALA A 11 -7.27 -11.00 -3.31
CA ALA A 11 -6.04 -11.80 -3.15
C ALA A 11 -5.23 -11.43 -1.90
N VAL A 12 -5.93 -11.24 -0.78
CA VAL A 12 -5.35 -10.84 0.51
C VAL A 12 -5.51 -11.95 1.55
N THR A 13 -4.55 -12.05 2.46
CA THR A 13 -4.63 -13.02 3.55
C THR A 13 -5.51 -12.49 4.67
N LYS A 14 -6.10 -13.42 5.44
CA LYS A 14 -6.85 -13.07 6.65
C LYS A 14 -6.00 -12.32 7.67
N ASP A 15 -4.69 -12.53 7.68
CA ASP A 15 -3.79 -11.88 8.65
C ASP A 15 -3.62 -10.39 8.36
N VAL A 16 -3.63 -9.96 7.09
CA VAL A 16 -3.67 -8.53 6.73
C VAL A 16 -4.95 -7.90 7.27
N ILE A 17 -6.09 -8.56 7.10
CA ILE A 17 -7.36 -8.05 7.61
C ILE A 17 -7.37 -8.00 9.14
N LYS A 18 -6.83 -9.03 9.80
CA LYS A 18 -6.66 -9.03 11.26
C LYS A 18 -5.77 -7.88 11.72
N ALA A 19 -4.68 -7.57 11.02
CA ALA A 19 -3.84 -6.42 11.37
C ALA A 19 -4.66 -5.12 11.34
N PHE A 20 -5.51 -4.93 10.32
CA PHE A 20 -6.39 -3.77 10.25
C PHE A 20 -7.42 -3.72 11.39
N LEU A 21 -8.00 -4.87 11.75
CA LEU A 21 -8.89 -5.00 12.90
C LEU A 21 -8.19 -4.58 14.20
N HIS A 22 -7.00 -5.11 14.46
CA HIS A 22 -6.24 -4.82 15.67
C HIS A 22 -5.81 -3.34 15.74
N ALA A 23 -5.58 -2.70 14.60
CA ALA A 23 -5.29 -1.27 14.53
C ALA A 23 -6.54 -0.38 14.72
N GLY A 24 -7.74 -0.98 14.73
CA GLY A 24 -9.01 -0.27 14.84
C GLY A 24 -9.45 0.42 13.55
N LEU A 25 -8.95 -0.04 12.38
CA LEU A 25 -9.31 0.54 11.07
C LEU A 25 -10.75 0.22 10.63
N LEU A 26 -11.38 -0.75 11.30
CA LEU A 26 -12.77 -1.18 11.06
C LEU A 26 -13.65 -0.92 12.28
N LYS A 27 -13.28 0.04 13.13
CA LYS A 27 -14.13 0.46 14.22
C LYS A 27 -15.47 0.96 13.67
N GLY A 28 -16.58 0.51 14.24
CA GLY A 28 -17.93 0.77 13.75
C GLY A 28 -18.48 -0.29 12.78
N PHE A 29 -17.69 -1.32 12.44
CA PHE A 29 -18.12 -2.46 11.63
C PHE A 29 -17.94 -3.80 12.36
N GLU A 30 -17.86 -3.78 13.70
CA GLU A 30 -17.68 -4.98 14.53
C GLU A 30 -18.80 -6.00 14.30
N ASP A 31 -20.05 -5.54 14.23
CA ASP A 31 -21.22 -6.39 14.00
C ASP A 31 -21.16 -7.13 12.64
N ASP A 32 -20.71 -6.44 11.57
CA ASP A 32 -20.52 -7.02 10.25
C ASP A 32 -19.50 -8.18 10.27
N LEU A 33 -18.45 -8.00 11.08
CA LEU A 33 -17.36 -8.96 11.21
C LEU A 33 -17.81 -10.18 12.04
N GLU A 34 -18.54 -9.95 13.14
CA GLU A 34 -19.11 -11.02 13.96
C GLU A 34 -20.10 -11.88 13.17
N ARG A 35 -20.87 -11.26 12.27
CA ARG A 35 -21.85 -11.95 11.40
C ARG A 35 -21.24 -12.57 10.15
N ASP A 36 -19.93 -12.41 9.93
CA ASP A 36 -19.22 -12.76 8.69
C ASP A 36 -19.94 -12.24 7.43
N CYS A 37 -20.49 -11.02 7.52
CA CYS A 37 -21.25 -10.38 6.46
C CYS A 37 -20.93 -8.88 6.40
N LEU A 38 -19.97 -8.53 5.56
CA LEU A 38 -19.55 -7.17 5.30
C LEU A 38 -20.60 -6.41 4.47
N CYS A 39 -21.10 -5.30 5.02
CA CYS A 39 -21.87 -4.30 4.30
C CYS A 39 -20.99 -3.50 3.32
N CYS A 40 -21.63 -2.72 2.45
CA CYS A 40 -20.92 -1.92 1.45
C CYS A 40 -19.91 -0.92 2.05
N PHE A 41 -20.23 -0.31 3.19
CA PHE A 41 -19.34 0.64 3.86
C PHE A 41 -18.09 -0.04 4.44
N ALA A 42 -18.25 -1.20 5.06
CA ALA A 42 -17.14 -2.01 5.56
C ALA A 42 -16.21 -2.45 4.42
N VAL A 43 -16.79 -2.86 3.28
CA VAL A 43 -16.04 -3.22 2.07
C VAL A 43 -15.25 -2.03 1.55
N GLN A 44 -15.88 -0.86 1.39
CA GLN A 44 -15.22 0.34 0.89
C GLN A 44 -14.07 0.80 1.82
N ARG A 45 -14.26 0.69 3.15
CA ARG A 45 -13.19 0.96 4.11
C ARG A 45 -12.01 0.00 3.92
N LEU A 46 -12.29 -1.29 3.79
CA LEU A 46 -11.26 -2.30 3.56
C LEU A 46 -10.51 -2.08 2.25
N GLU A 47 -11.21 -1.76 1.16
CA GLU A 47 -10.60 -1.41 -0.13
C GLU A 47 -9.64 -0.22 0.00
N THR A 48 -10.06 0.82 0.73
CA THR A 48 -9.22 1.99 1.01
C THR A 48 -7.96 1.59 1.79
N CYS A 49 -8.11 0.80 2.84
CA CYS A 49 -6.98 0.31 3.65
C CYS A 49 -6.01 -0.53 2.82
N LEU A 50 -6.53 -1.43 1.98
CA LEU A 50 -5.72 -2.27 1.10
C LEU A 50 -4.98 -1.45 0.05
N CYS A 51 -5.64 -0.47 -0.56
CA CYS A 51 -5.02 0.42 -1.53
C CYS A 51 -3.83 1.17 -0.91
N LEU A 52 -4.04 1.80 0.25
CA LEU A 52 -2.98 2.54 0.94
C LEU A 52 -1.86 1.61 1.42
N HIS A 53 -2.18 0.42 1.93
CA HIS A 53 -1.17 -0.57 2.28
C HIS A 53 -0.34 -1.01 1.06
N ALA A 54 -0.97 -1.22 -0.10
CA ALA A 54 -0.28 -1.54 -1.36
C ALA A 54 0.61 -0.39 -1.87
N LEU A 55 0.23 0.87 -1.61
CA LEU A 55 1.09 2.04 -1.83
C LEU A 55 2.25 2.13 -0.81
N GLY A 56 2.27 1.25 0.18
CA GLY A 56 3.29 1.11 1.21
C GLY A 56 3.18 2.15 2.33
N PHE A 57 1.97 2.63 2.59
CA PHE A 57 1.69 3.32 3.85
C PHE A 57 1.71 2.33 5.01
N ASP A 58 2.28 2.75 6.14
CA ASP A 58 2.19 2.00 7.38
C ASP A 58 0.78 2.11 7.99
N ILE A 59 0.49 1.23 8.94
CA ILE A 59 -0.84 1.10 9.54
C ILE A 59 -1.31 2.36 10.29
N GLN A 60 -0.40 3.15 10.87
CA GLN A 60 -0.75 4.40 11.55
C GLN A 60 -1.10 5.48 10.56
N THR A 61 -0.36 5.57 9.45
CA THR A 61 -0.65 6.52 8.39
C THR A 61 -1.97 6.18 7.67
N ILE A 62 -2.26 4.89 7.46
CA ILE A 62 -3.56 4.43 6.94
C ILE A 62 -4.69 4.87 7.88
N LYS A 63 -4.49 4.71 9.19
CA LYS A 63 -5.48 5.13 10.20
C LYS A 63 -5.74 6.62 10.17
N ALA A 64 -4.68 7.42 10.13
CA ALA A 64 -4.79 8.88 10.00
C ALA A 64 -5.56 9.27 8.72
N TYR A 65 -5.25 8.65 7.58
CA TYR A 65 -5.95 8.91 6.33
C TYR A 65 -7.44 8.57 6.44
N CYS A 66 -7.78 7.41 7.02
CA CYS A 66 -9.17 6.99 7.17
C CYS A 66 -9.95 7.94 8.10
N SER A 67 -9.36 8.34 9.23
CA SER A 67 -9.98 9.31 10.14
C SER A 67 -10.23 10.66 9.48
N LEU A 68 -9.29 11.13 8.63
CA LEU A 68 -9.52 12.34 7.83
C LEU A 68 -10.65 12.14 6.82
N ALA A 69 -10.73 10.98 6.16
CA ALA A 69 -11.75 10.69 5.16
C ALA A 69 -13.17 10.58 5.75
N GLU A 70 -13.28 10.23 7.03
CA GLU A 70 -14.55 10.15 7.77
C GLU A 70 -14.95 11.46 8.45
N SER A 71 -14.03 12.42 8.57
CA SER A 71 -14.33 13.71 9.18
C SER A 71 -15.42 14.45 8.39
N GLU A 72 -16.28 15.18 9.12
CA GLU A 72 -17.25 16.10 8.51
C GLU A 72 -16.57 17.33 7.88
N ASP A 73 -15.32 17.61 8.28
CA ASP A 73 -14.51 18.70 7.73
C ASP A 73 -14.01 18.41 6.31
N ASP A 74 -13.73 19.48 5.54
CA ASP A 74 -13.05 19.33 4.25
C ASP A 74 -11.56 19.00 4.43
N THR A 75 -11.27 17.70 4.52
CA THR A 75 -9.90 17.17 4.66
C THR A 75 -9.20 16.84 3.34
N ARG A 76 -9.77 17.24 2.19
CA ARG A 76 -9.23 16.84 0.87
C ARG A 76 -7.80 17.32 0.66
N VAL A 77 -7.45 18.51 1.17
CA VAL A 77 -6.10 19.07 1.07
C VAL A 77 -5.10 18.19 1.83
N LEU A 78 -5.36 17.89 3.10
CA LEU A 78 -4.48 17.06 3.93
C LEU A 78 -4.31 15.65 3.34
N ARG A 79 -5.39 15.02 2.90
CA ARG A 79 -5.33 13.69 2.26
C ARG A 79 -4.53 13.72 0.96
N LYS A 80 -4.63 14.80 0.18
CA LYS A 80 -3.83 14.98 -1.03
C LYS A 80 -2.35 15.14 -0.70
N GLU A 81 -2.01 15.90 0.34
CA GLU A 81 -0.63 16.07 0.80
C GLU A 81 0.00 14.73 1.20
N MET A 82 -0.69 13.91 2.00
CA MET A 82 -0.22 12.57 2.37
C MET A 82 0.09 11.69 1.14
N LEU A 83 -0.78 11.71 0.13
CA LEU A 83 -0.58 10.97 -1.11
C LEU A 83 0.58 11.53 -1.94
N GLN A 84 0.73 12.85 -1.97
CA GLN A 84 1.79 13.54 -2.69
C GLN A 84 3.17 13.25 -2.07
N GLU A 85 3.28 13.30 -0.74
CA GLU A 85 4.51 12.94 -0.02
C GLU A 85 4.94 11.51 -0.32
N ARG A 86 3.99 10.56 -0.32
CA ARG A 86 4.28 9.17 -0.63
C ARG A 86 4.73 8.99 -2.09
N ARG A 87 4.06 9.66 -3.03
CA ARG A 87 4.46 9.68 -4.45
C ARG A 87 5.90 10.19 -4.60
N ASP A 88 6.24 11.29 -3.94
CA ASP A 88 7.55 11.92 -4.08
C ASP A 88 8.65 11.06 -3.44
N LEU A 89 8.35 10.34 -2.37
CA LEU A 89 9.25 9.33 -1.80
C LEU A 89 9.50 8.16 -2.77
N HIS A 90 8.44 7.65 -3.40
CA HIS A 90 8.57 6.60 -4.43
C HIS A 90 9.41 7.07 -5.62
N LEU A 91 9.21 8.31 -6.07
CA LEU A 91 9.98 8.91 -7.15
C LEU A 91 11.47 9.05 -6.79
N LYS A 92 11.79 9.47 -5.56
CA LYS A 92 13.17 9.49 -5.04
C LYS A 92 13.79 8.08 -5.05
N ASN A 93 13.04 7.07 -4.60
CA ASN A 93 13.50 5.68 -4.60
C ASN A 93 13.73 5.15 -6.01
N ALA A 94 12.83 5.44 -6.96
CA ALA A 94 12.98 5.04 -8.35
C ALA A 94 14.24 5.65 -8.98
N HIS A 95 14.51 6.94 -8.74
CA HIS A 95 15.75 7.57 -9.20
C HIS A 95 17.01 6.91 -8.62
N ARG A 96 16.98 6.56 -7.32
CA ARG A 96 18.08 5.84 -6.68
C ARG A 96 18.32 4.47 -7.33
N ILE A 97 17.25 3.70 -7.53
CA ILE A 97 17.33 2.37 -8.16
C ILE A 97 17.89 2.49 -9.58
N LYS A 98 17.41 3.45 -10.38
CA LYS A 98 17.94 3.70 -11.72
C LYS A 98 19.44 3.96 -11.71
N LYS A 99 19.91 4.84 -10.83
CA LYS A 99 21.35 5.14 -10.70
C LYS A 99 22.16 3.88 -10.34
N THR A 100 21.63 3.03 -9.46
CA THR A 100 22.28 1.75 -9.12
C THR A 100 22.35 0.81 -10.33
N LEU A 101 21.27 0.72 -11.13
CA LEU A 101 21.26 -0.08 -12.35
C LEU A 101 22.27 0.44 -13.37
N ASP A 102 22.34 1.76 -13.58
CA ASP A 102 23.32 2.38 -14.50
C ASP A 102 24.77 2.02 -14.11
N CYS A 103 25.08 1.98 -12.80
CA CYS A 103 26.39 1.53 -12.31
C CYS A 103 26.64 0.04 -12.56
N LEU A 104 25.64 -0.82 -12.34
CA LEU A 104 25.74 -2.26 -12.61
C LEU A 104 25.97 -2.53 -14.09
N ASP A 105 25.24 -1.85 -14.97
CA ASP A 105 25.39 -1.97 -16.41
C ASP A 105 26.79 -1.54 -16.87
N ALA A 106 27.33 -0.45 -16.32
CA ALA A 106 28.69 -0.03 -16.61
C ALA A 106 29.74 -1.09 -16.21
N VAL A 107 29.55 -1.78 -15.07
CA VAL A 107 30.43 -2.87 -14.64
C VAL A 107 30.29 -4.08 -15.56
N LEU A 108 29.07 -4.48 -15.91
CA LEU A 108 28.81 -5.60 -16.81
C LEU A 108 29.41 -5.37 -18.21
N GLN A 109 29.32 -4.15 -18.74
CA GLN A 109 29.93 -3.79 -20.03
C GLN A 109 31.45 -3.91 -20.01
N LYS A 110 32.10 -3.46 -18.93
CA LYS A 110 33.56 -3.64 -18.75
C LYS A 110 33.94 -5.12 -18.77
N LEU A 111 33.20 -5.98 -18.08
CA LEU A 111 33.47 -7.41 -18.06
C LEU A 111 33.29 -8.06 -19.43
N LYS A 112 32.26 -7.69 -20.19
CA LYS A 112 32.06 -8.17 -21.57
C LYS A 112 33.20 -7.78 -22.52
N SER A 113 33.77 -6.59 -22.33
CA SER A 113 34.89 -6.11 -23.15
C SER A 113 36.20 -6.87 -22.92
N VAL A 114 36.38 -7.50 -21.75
CA VAL A 114 37.58 -8.28 -21.41
C VAL A 114 37.58 -9.66 -22.09
N THR A 115 36.42 -10.22 -22.41
CA THR A 115 36.28 -11.53 -23.07
C THR A 115 36.52 -11.52 -24.60
N GLY A 116 36.75 -10.35 -25.21
CA GLY A 116 37.01 -10.23 -26.66
C GLY A 116 38.48 -10.16 -27.08
N GLY A 117 39.43 -10.32 -26.14
CA GLY A 117 40.87 -10.10 -26.36
C GLY A 117 41.77 -11.25 -25.94
N GLY A 118 41.36 -12.50 -26.15
CA GLY A 118 42.15 -13.70 -25.84
C GLY A 118 42.40 -14.57 -27.07
N THR A 119 43.58 -14.38 -27.66
CA THR A 119 44.34 -15.20 -28.64
C THR A 119 43.67 -15.66 -29.92
#